data_AF-V2ILF1-F1
#
_entry.id   AF-V2ILF1-F1
#
_cell.length_a   1.000
_cell.length_b   1.000
_cell.length_c   1.000
_cell.angle_alpha   90.00
_cell.angle_beta   90.00
_cell.angle_gamma   90.00
#
_symmetry.space_group_name_H-M   'P 1'
#
loop_
_entity.id
_entity.type
_entity.pdbx_description
1 polymer ?
#
loop_
_entity_poly.entity_id
_entity_poly.type
_entity_poly.pdbx_seq_one_letter_code
_entity_poly.pdbx_strand_id
1 'polypeptide(L)'
;MNVALLGNAIRRKRIQLGLTQQQLADMAVLSRQTLNGIEHGHVNVTVDTLGRLLDVLGLTLEVADPEQKRGRPARAVWMAAKGANTSYSGELTPMALEQALISGQVPDELQPQVAQILDEAPLQLVTKMVAEVATRHDRKPTEIWKNLRRMARELTATRGGLWA
;
A
#
# COMPACT_ATOMS: atom_id res chain seq x y z
N MET A 1 2.64 3.01 6.76
CA MET A 1 3.44 2.64 7.96
C MET A 1 2.52 2.66 9.17
N ASN A 2 2.53 1.63 10.02
CA ASN A 2 1.69 1.62 11.22
C ASN A 2 2.42 2.35 12.36
N VAL A 3 2.01 3.59 12.64
CA VAL A 3 2.67 4.48 13.61
C VAL A 3 2.60 3.92 15.04
N ALA A 4 1.55 3.19 15.39
CA ALA A 4 1.41 2.54 16.69
C ALA A 4 2.44 1.41 16.88
N LEU A 5 2.73 0.62 15.85
CA LEU A 5 3.79 -0.41 15.91
C LEU A 5 5.17 0.21 16.14
N LEU A 6 5.44 1.34 15.47
CA LEU A 6 6.69 2.09 15.61
C LEU A 6 6.84 2.67 17.02
N GLY A 7 5.81 3.35 17.53
CA GLY A 7 5.79 3.90 18.90
C GLY A 7 6.02 2.82 19.96
N ASN A 8 5.39 1.65 19.79
CA ASN A 8 5.61 0.50 20.66
C ASN A 8 7.04 -0.07 20.57
N ALA A 9 7.68 -0.07 19.39
CA ALA A 9 9.07 -0.51 19.25
C ALA A 9 10.03 0.44 19.98
N ILE A 10 9.84 1.76 19.82
CA ILE A 10 10.60 2.81 20.52
C ILE A 10 10.45 2.65 22.03
N ARG A 11 9.21 2.55 22.52
CA ARG A 11 8.90 2.36 23.95
C ARG A 11 9.58 1.12 24.52
N ARG A 12 9.49 -0.02 23.82
CA ARG A 12 10.11 -1.28 24.25
C ARG A 12 11.62 -1.14 24.37
N LYS A 13 12.28 -0.60 23.34
CA LYS A 13 13.74 -0.42 23.34
C LYS A 13 14.18 0.56 24.44
N ARG A 14 13.46 1.66 24.64
CA ARG A 14 13.71 2.61 25.74
C ARG A 14 13.69 1.92 27.11
N ILE A 15 12.65 1.11 27.38
CA ILE A 15 12.52 0.38 28.66
C ILE A 15 13.64 -0.64 28.81
N GLN A 16 14.02 -1.36 27.76
CA GLN A 16 15.15 -2.30 27.78
C GLN A 16 16.48 -1.63 28.13
N LEU A 17 16.67 -0.38 27.73
CA LEU A 17 17.85 0.43 28.06
C LEU A 17 17.76 1.09 29.44
N GLY A 18 16.67 0.88 30.20
CA GLY A 18 16.48 1.46 31.53
C GLY A 18 16.21 2.96 31.53
N LEU A 19 15.83 3.54 30.39
CA LEU A 19 15.63 4.98 30.25
C LEU A 19 14.20 5.40 30.60
N THR A 20 14.05 6.49 31.33
CA THR A 20 12.78 7.20 31.47
C THR A 20 12.42 7.92 30.17
N GLN A 21 11.16 8.31 30.00
CA GLN A 21 10.75 9.14 28.86
C GLN A 21 11.48 10.49 28.84
N GLN A 22 11.71 11.11 30.01
CA GLN A 22 12.45 12.38 30.05
C GLN A 22 13.88 12.21 29.54
N GLN A 23 14.60 11.18 30.00
CA GLN A 23 15.97 10.92 29.58
C GLN A 23 16.11 10.70 28.07
N LEU A 24 15.25 9.87 27.47
CA LEU A 24 15.28 9.67 26.02
C LEU A 24 14.90 10.95 25.27
N ALA A 25 13.92 11.71 25.77
CA ALA A 25 13.52 12.97 25.15
C ALA A 25 14.68 13.98 25.16
N ASP A 26 15.41 14.11 26.27
CA ASP A 26 16.58 14.98 26.38
C ASP A 26 17.69 14.56 25.41
N MET A 27 18.00 13.26 25.33
CA MET A 27 19.01 12.71 24.41
C MET A 27 18.64 12.93 22.93
N ALA A 28 17.35 12.86 22.60
CA ALA A 28 16.86 13.05 21.23
C ALA A 28 16.54 14.52 20.90
N VAL A 29 16.74 15.45 21.85
CA VAL A 29 16.37 16.87 21.73
C VAL A 29 14.88 17.03 21.41
N LEU A 30 14.04 16.46 22.27
CA LEU A 30 12.58 16.47 22.22
C LEU A 30 11.99 16.84 23.58
N SER A 31 10.73 17.29 23.57
CA SER A 31 9.97 17.37 24.81
C SER A 31 9.52 15.98 25.25
N ARG A 32 9.40 15.76 26.56
CA ARG A 32 8.79 14.54 27.12
C ARG A 32 7.37 14.31 26.59
N GLN A 33 6.60 15.38 26.40
CA GLN A 33 5.25 15.30 25.84
C GLN A 33 5.27 14.77 24.41
N THR A 34 6.20 15.26 23.58
CA THR A 34 6.42 14.77 22.22
C THR A 34 6.73 13.28 22.27
N LEU A 35 7.74 12.85 23.05
CA LEU A 35 8.08 11.43 23.15
C LEU A 35 6.89 10.57 23.62
N ASN A 36 6.14 11.02 24.62
CA ASN A 36 4.95 10.31 25.09
C ASN A 36 3.92 10.14 23.95
N GLY A 37 3.64 11.21 23.19
CA GLY A 37 2.75 11.14 22.03
C GLY A 37 3.25 10.21 20.92
N ILE A 38 4.57 10.14 20.71
CA ILE A 38 5.21 9.20 19.77
C ILE A 38 4.99 7.75 20.22
N GLU A 39 5.26 7.45 21.49
CA GLU A 39 5.12 6.08 22.03
C GLU A 39 3.69 5.54 21.96
N HIS A 40 2.68 6.43 21.95
CA HIS A 40 1.27 6.07 21.82
C HIS A 40 0.71 6.24 20.40
N GLY A 41 1.54 6.68 19.43
CA GLY A 41 1.12 6.86 18.04
C GLY A 41 0.15 8.02 17.80
N HIS A 42 0.13 9.01 18.70
CA HIS A 42 -0.80 10.16 18.68
C HIS A 42 -0.19 11.44 18.10
N VAL A 43 1.07 11.42 17.67
CA VAL A 43 1.78 12.60 17.14
C VAL A 43 2.24 12.35 15.71
N ASN A 44 2.09 13.36 14.86
CA ASN A 44 2.71 13.39 13.54
C ASN A 44 4.18 13.80 13.69
N VAL A 45 5.10 12.89 13.38
CA VAL A 45 6.54 13.05 13.62
C VAL A 45 7.25 13.19 12.30
N THR A 46 8.23 14.09 12.23
CA THR A 46 9.09 14.19 11.05
C THR A 46 10.02 12.97 10.97
N VAL A 47 10.43 12.58 9.76
CA VAL A 47 11.42 11.51 9.57
C VAL A 47 12.74 11.83 10.27
N ASP A 48 13.14 13.11 10.30
CA ASP A 48 14.30 13.60 11.05
C ASP A 48 14.21 13.30 12.55
N THR A 49 13.08 13.67 13.18
CA THR A 49 12.85 13.43 14.60
C THR A 49 12.85 11.95 14.93
N LEU A 50 12.25 11.14 14.04
CA LEU A 50 12.29 9.70 14.17
C LEU A 50 13.73 9.17 14.05
N GLY A 51 14.52 9.65 13.09
CA GLY A 51 15.93 9.29 12.92
C GLY A 51 16.73 9.52 14.20
N ARG A 52 16.65 10.72 14.78
CA ARG A 52 17.32 11.05 16.05
C ARG A 52 16.96 10.10 17.19
N LEU A 53 15.67 9.73 17.31
CA LEU A 53 15.23 8.75 18.31
C LEU A 53 15.81 7.36 18.07
N LEU A 54 15.81 6.91 16.81
CA LEU A 54 16.33 5.60 16.45
C LEU A 54 17.85 5.54 16.67
N ASP A 55 18.58 6.60 16.35
CA ASP A 55 20.04 6.70 16.58
C ASP A 55 20.39 6.56 18.07
N VAL A 56 19.72 7.31 18.95
CA VAL A 56 19.92 7.20 20.42
C VAL A 56 19.61 5.80 20.93
N LEU A 57 18.60 5.14 20.36
CA LEU A 57 18.17 3.81 20.75
C LEU A 57 18.97 2.67 20.08
N GLY A 58 19.87 2.97 19.14
CA GLY A 58 20.58 1.99 18.32
C GLY A 58 19.64 1.12 17.47
N LEU A 59 18.60 1.73 16.91
CA LEU A 59 17.62 1.09 16.03
C LEU A 59 17.81 1.57 14.59
N THR A 60 17.40 0.75 13.63
CA THR A 60 17.38 1.11 12.21
C THR A 60 15.95 1.02 11.66
N LEU A 61 15.63 1.89 10.70
CA LEU A 61 14.40 1.82 9.92
C LEU A 61 14.70 1.27 8.54
N GLU A 62 14.20 0.07 8.24
CA GLU A 62 14.31 -0.52 6.91
C GLU A 62 13.02 -0.33 6.11
N VAL A 63 13.16 0.17 4.89
CA VAL A 63 12.10 0.14 3.87
C VAL A 63 12.39 -1.03 2.94
N ALA A 64 11.44 -1.95 2.82
CA ALA A 64 11.56 -3.12 1.96
C ALA A 64 10.30 -3.34 1.15
N ASP A 65 10.47 -3.85 -0.06
CA ASP A 65 9.36 -4.40 -0.84
C ASP A 65 9.03 -5.81 -0.33
N PRO A 66 7.85 -6.01 0.30
CA PRO A 66 7.47 -7.32 0.83
C PRO A 66 7.27 -8.37 -0.26
N GLU A 67 6.97 -7.99 -1.50
CA GLU A 67 6.83 -8.94 -2.61
C GLU A 67 8.21 -9.44 -3.06
N GLN A 68 9.21 -8.55 -3.11
CA GLN A 68 10.59 -8.93 -3.43
C GLN A 68 11.18 -9.88 -2.37
N LYS A 69 10.85 -9.68 -1.09
CA LYS A 69 11.32 -10.54 0.03
C LYS A 69 10.67 -11.92 0.06
N ARG A 70 9.44 -12.09 -0.44
CA ARG A 70 8.68 -13.35 -0.32
C ARG A 70 8.98 -14.34 -1.44
N GLY A 71 9.55 -13.90 -2.57
CA GLY A 71 9.78 -14.74 -3.74
C GLY A 71 8.51 -15.38 -4.33
N ARG A 72 7.33 -14.97 -3.85
CA ARG A 72 6.03 -15.47 -4.32
C ARG A 72 5.44 -14.39 -5.20
N PRO A 73 4.99 -14.72 -6.42
CA PRO A 73 4.32 -13.74 -7.27
C PRO A 73 3.07 -13.24 -6.55
N ALA A 74 2.89 -11.93 -6.53
CA ALA A 74 1.65 -11.31 -6.09
C ALA A 74 0.47 -12.01 -6.79
N ARG A 75 -0.61 -12.28 -6.03
CA ARG A 75 -1.89 -12.78 -6.55
C ARG A 75 -2.92 -11.65 -6.57
N ALA A 76 -2.48 -10.44 -6.85
CA ALA A 76 -3.28 -9.23 -6.82
C ALA A 76 -4.38 -9.27 -7.88
N VAL A 77 -4.08 -9.75 -9.09
CA VAL A 77 -5.11 -9.93 -10.15
C VAL A 77 -6.18 -10.92 -9.71
N TRP A 78 -5.78 -12.05 -9.12
CA TRP A 78 -6.72 -13.03 -8.57
C TRP A 78 -7.57 -12.47 -7.44
N MET A 79 -6.97 -11.72 -6.51
CA MET A 79 -7.66 -11.11 -5.38
C MET A 79 -8.71 -10.08 -5.85
N ALA A 80 -8.36 -9.26 -6.84
CA ALA A 80 -9.27 -8.27 -7.40
C ALA A 80 -10.45 -8.92 -8.13
N ALA A 81 -10.17 -9.91 -8.99
CA ALA A 81 -11.21 -10.65 -9.69
C ALA A 81 -12.19 -11.35 -8.73
N LYS A 82 -11.68 -11.99 -7.67
CA LYS A 82 -12.54 -12.63 -6.67
C LYS A 82 -13.36 -11.64 -5.83
N GLY A 83 -12.82 -10.47 -5.52
CA GLY A 83 -13.56 -9.42 -4.80
C GLY A 83 -14.72 -8.83 -5.60
N ALA A 84 -14.62 -8.77 -6.93
CA ALA A 84 -15.63 -8.19 -7.80
C ALA A 84 -16.84 -9.11 -8.07
N ASN A 85 -16.70 -10.42 -7.85
CA ASN A 85 -17.75 -11.41 -8.12
C ASN A 85 -18.84 -11.49 -7.04
N THR A 86 -18.85 -10.59 -6.05
CA THR A 86 -19.84 -10.60 -4.97
C THR A 86 -21.17 -9.96 -5.34
N SER A 87 -21.22 -9.14 -6.40
CA SER A 87 -22.33 -8.21 -6.64
C SER A 87 -23.04 -8.36 -8.00
N TYR A 88 -22.39 -8.92 -9.03
CA TYR A 88 -22.93 -9.00 -10.40
C TYR A 88 -23.07 -10.44 -10.91
N SER A 89 -24.01 -10.66 -11.84
CA SER A 89 -24.16 -11.92 -12.56
C SER A 89 -23.07 -12.06 -13.64
N GLY A 90 -22.20 -13.07 -13.50
CA GLY A 90 -21.06 -13.33 -14.37
C GLY A 90 -19.77 -13.51 -13.58
N GLU A 91 -18.93 -14.48 -13.94
CA GLU A 91 -17.66 -14.72 -13.26
C GLU A 91 -16.52 -13.96 -13.97
N LEU A 92 -16.10 -12.83 -13.38
CA LEU A 92 -14.83 -12.21 -13.76
C LEU A 92 -13.70 -13.14 -13.31
N THR A 93 -13.06 -13.80 -14.28
CA THR A 93 -11.89 -14.64 -14.01
C THR A 93 -10.62 -13.79 -13.90
N PRO A 94 -9.60 -14.24 -13.15
CA PRO A 94 -8.30 -13.56 -13.11
C PRO A 94 -7.69 -13.39 -14.50
N MET A 95 -7.86 -14.38 -15.38
CA MET A 95 -7.34 -14.35 -16.74
C MET A 95 -8.06 -13.30 -17.61
N ALA A 96 -9.38 -13.17 -17.48
CA ALA A 96 -10.14 -12.13 -18.18
C ALA A 96 -9.73 -10.73 -17.72
N LEU A 97 -9.54 -10.53 -16.41
CA LEU A 97 -9.04 -9.26 -15.86
C LEU A 97 -7.60 -8.97 -16.32
N GLU A 98 -6.74 -9.98 -16.35
CA GLU A 98 -5.37 -9.87 -16.86
C GLU A 98 -5.35 -9.45 -18.34
N GLN A 99 -6.15 -10.11 -19.18
CA GLN A 99 -6.30 -9.75 -20.59
C GLN A 99 -6.82 -8.33 -20.77
N ALA A 100 -7.81 -7.91 -19.99
CA ALA A 100 -8.31 -6.55 -20.02
C ALA A 100 -7.22 -5.52 -19.68
N LEU A 101 -6.35 -5.80 -18.69
CA LEU A 101 -5.24 -4.91 -18.34
C LEU A 101 -4.17 -4.81 -19.46
N ILE A 102 -3.98 -5.88 -20.23
CA ILE A 102 -3.00 -5.94 -21.33
C ILE A 102 -3.54 -5.30 -22.61
N SER A 103 -4.78 -5.61 -22.97
CA SER A 103 -5.43 -5.07 -24.18
C SER A 103 -5.96 -3.65 -23.96
N GLY A 104 -6.29 -3.33 -22.70
CA GLY A 104 -7.07 -2.17 -22.28
C GLY A 104 -8.48 -2.16 -22.85
N GLN A 105 -9.09 -3.34 -23.05
CA GLN A 105 -10.46 -3.54 -23.50
C GLN A 105 -11.17 -4.48 -22.53
N VAL A 106 -12.43 -4.17 -22.21
CA VAL A 106 -13.27 -4.99 -21.32
C VAL A 106 -14.49 -5.47 -22.09
N PRO A 107 -14.78 -6.79 -22.12
CA PRO A 107 -16.02 -7.30 -22.68
C PRO A 107 -17.25 -6.70 -21.99
N ASP A 108 -18.31 -6.40 -22.73
CA ASP A 108 -19.52 -5.74 -22.24
C ASP A 108 -20.12 -6.43 -21.00
N GLU A 109 -20.11 -7.76 -20.97
CA GLU A 109 -20.61 -8.60 -19.88
C GLU A 109 -19.83 -8.45 -18.56
N LEU A 110 -18.57 -7.97 -18.64
CA LEU A 110 -17.64 -7.85 -17.52
C LEU A 110 -17.39 -6.40 -17.09
N GLN A 111 -17.94 -5.43 -17.83
CA GLN A 111 -17.77 -4.00 -17.56
C GLN A 111 -18.16 -3.61 -16.12
N PRO A 112 -19.29 -4.08 -15.55
CA PRO A 112 -19.68 -3.70 -14.19
C PRO A 112 -18.68 -4.18 -13.13
N GLN A 113 -18.18 -5.41 -13.24
CA GLN A 113 -17.19 -5.96 -12.30
C GLN A 113 -15.86 -5.21 -12.39
N VAL A 114 -15.39 -4.90 -13.61
CA VAL A 114 -14.14 -4.15 -13.78
C VAL A 114 -14.27 -2.71 -13.28
N ALA A 115 -15.41 -2.04 -13.53
CA ALA A 115 -15.69 -0.72 -12.99
C ALA A 115 -15.66 -0.72 -11.46
N GLN A 116 -16.31 -1.71 -10.83
CA GLN A 116 -16.31 -1.87 -9.37
C GLN A 116 -14.88 -2.02 -8.81
N ILE A 117 -14.01 -2.81 -9.45
CA ILE A 117 -12.61 -2.93 -9.03
C ILE A 117 -11.93 -1.56 -9.07
N LEU A 118 -12.10 -0.81 -10.16
CA LEU A 118 -11.45 0.48 -10.34
C LEU A 118 -11.94 1.53 -9.36
N ASP A 119 -13.22 1.49 -8.96
CA ASP A 119 -13.78 2.41 -7.99
C ASP A 119 -13.47 2.03 -6.53
N GLU A 120 -13.58 0.76 -6.18
CA GLU A 120 -13.62 0.32 -4.77
C GLU A 120 -12.35 -0.38 -4.28
N ALA A 121 -11.63 -1.10 -5.16
CA ALA A 121 -10.50 -1.93 -4.72
C ALA A 121 -9.40 -1.07 -4.09
N PRO A 122 -8.74 -1.45 -2.98
CA PRO A 122 -7.67 -0.65 -2.39
C PRO A 122 -6.58 -0.26 -3.41
N LEU A 123 -6.10 0.99 -3.40
CA LEU A 123 -5.10 1.43 -4.40
C LEU A 123 -3.83 0.58 -4.42
N GLN A 124 -3.42 0.08 -3.25
CA GLN A 124 -2.31 -0.84 -3.12
C GLN A 124 -2.54 -2.16 -3.88
N LEU A 125 -3.80 -2.61 -3.99
CA LEU A 125 -4.15 -3.78 -4.79
C LEU A 125 -4.02 -3.46 -6.28
N VAL A 126 -4.48 -2.27 -6.71
CA VAL A 126 -4.36 -1.82 -8.11
C VAL A 126 -2.90 -1.68 -8.53
N THR A 127 -2.04 -1.06 -7.71
CA THR A 127 -0.61 -0.94 -8.02
C THR A 127 0.06 -2.31 -8.13
N LYS A 128 -0.31 -3.26 -7.26
CA LYS A 128 0.18 -4.65 -7.32
C LYS A 128 -0.31 -5.40 -8.55
N MET A 129 -1.58 -5.22 -8.95
CA MET A 129 -2.10 -5.82 -10.20
C MET A 129 -1.30 -5.34 -11.40
N VAL A 130 -1.04 -4.03 -11.48
CA VAL A 130 -0.24 -3.46 -12.57
C VAL A 130 1.17 -4.05 -12.60
N ALA A 131 1.84 -4.14 -11.44
CA ALA A 131 3.17 -4.74 -11.35
C ALA A 131 3.17 -6.23 -11.72
N GLU A 132 2.16 -6.99 -11.26
CA GLU A 132 1.98 -8.42 -11.56
C GLU A 132 1.79 -8.67 -13.06
N VAL A 133 0.88 -7.94 -13.71
CA VAL A 133 0.61 -8.08 -15.15
C VAL A 133 1.83 -7.64 -15.97
N ALA A 134 2.47 -6.53 -15.60
CA ALA A 134 3.67 -6.05 -16.27
C ALA A 134 4.79 -7.11 -16.24
N THR A 135 5.03 -7.70 -15.07
CA THR A 135 6.06 -8.74 -14.88
C THR A 135 5.73 -10.02 -15.66
N ARG A 136 4.47 -10.48 -15.65
CA ARG A 136 4.08 -11.72 -16.35
C ARG A 136 4.19 -11.64 -17.88
N HIS A 137 3.98 -10.45 -18.43
CA HIS A 137 3.93 -10.23 -19.89
C HIS A 137 5.17 -9.55 -20.45
N ASP A 138 6.21 -9.36 -19.63
CA ASP A 138 7.42 -8.62 -19.99
C ASP A 138 7.11 -7.22 -20.57
N ARG A 139 6.12 -6.56 -19.96
CA ARG A 139 5.63 -5.22 -20.34
C ARG A 139 6.13 -4.18 -19.35
N LYS A 140 6.21 -2.93 -19.79
CA LYS A 140 6.46 -1.83 -18.87
C LYS A 140 5.19 -1.54 -18.03
N PRO A 141 5.29 -1.33 -16.71
CA PRO A 141 4.14 -0.95 -15.88
C PRO A 141 3.40 0.29 -16.40
N THR A 142 4.11 1.22 -17.05
CA THR A 142 3.53 2.42 -17.66
C THR A 142 2.54 2.12 -18.78
N GLU A 143 2.71 1.03 -19.54
CA GLU A 143 1.78 0.60 -20.58
C GLU A 143 0.49 0.07 -19.95
N ILE A 144 0.61 -0.75 -18.91
CA ILE A 144 -0.55 -1.29 -18.18
C ILE A 144 -1.32 -0.16 -17.49
N TRP A 145 -0.63 0.84 -16.90
CA TRP A 145 -1.28 2.04 -16.35
C TRP A 145 -2.04 2.84 -17.41
N LYS A 146 -1.49 2.97 -18.63
CA LYS A 146 -2.15 3.67 -19.73
C LYS A 146 -3.46 2.96 -20.12
N ASN A 147 -3.42 1.64 -20.23
CA ASN A 147 -4.61 0.82 -20.50
C ASN A 147 -5.64 0.94 -19.38
N LEU A 148 -5.20 0.84 -18.12
CA LEU A 148 -6.07 0.96 -16.96
C LEU A 148 -6.80 2.31 -16.91
N ARG A 149 -6.10 3.42 -17.14
CA ARG A 149 -6.73 4.75 -17.21
C ARG A 149 -7.70 4.89 -18.38
N ARG A 150 -7.40 4.28 -19.52
CA ARG A 150 -8.33 4.26 -20.66
C ARG A 150 -9.61 3.52 -20.31
N MET A 151 -9.50 2.31 -19.76
CA MET A 151 -10.64 1.52 -19.31
C MET A 151 -11.45 2.27 -18.25
N ALA A 152 -10.80 2.88 -17.26
CA ALA A 152 -11.49 3.65 -16.23
C ALA A 152 -12.36 4.78 -16.82
N ARG A 153 -11.84 5.50 -17.83
CA ARG A 153 -12.59 6.55 -18.54
C ARG A 153 -13.76 5.99 -19.34
N GLU A 154 -13.54 4.90 -20.08
CA GLU A 154 -14.58 4.25 -20.90
C GLU A 154 -15.71 3.67 -20.02
N LEU A 155 -15.36 3.12 -18.87
CA LEU A 155 -16.29 2.55 -17.89
C LEU A 155 -16.90 3.59 -16.96
N THR A 156 -16.55 4.87 -17.11
CA THR A 156 -16.97 5.97 -16.21
C THR A 156 -16.66 5.72 -14.73
N ALA A 157 -15.63 4.92 -14.43
CA ALA A 157 -15.12 4.75 -13.08
C ALA A 157 -14.54 6.09 -12.61
N THR A 158 -15.06 6.62 -11.50
CA THR A 158 -14.76 8.00 -11.10
C THR A 158 -13.71 8.10 -10.02
N ARG A 159 -13.57 7.11 -9.12
CA ARG A 159 -12.71 7.11 -7.91
C ARG A 159 -12.13 8.49 -7.52
N GLY A 160 -13.00 9.44 -7.20
CA GLY A 160 -12.59 10.80 -6.77
C GLY A 160 -11.71 11.58 -7.76
N GLY A 161 -11.84 11.34 -9.07
CA GLY A 161 -11.06 11.96 -10.14
C GLY A 161 -9.69 11.32 -10.40
N LEU A 162 -9.33 10.23 -9.72
CA LEU A 162 -8.00 9.61 -9.85
C LEU A 162 -7.67 9.15 -11.28
N TRP A 163 -8.69 8.80 -12.04
CA TRP A 163 -8.56 8.24 -13.38
C TRP A 163 -8.62 9.29 -14.51
N ALA A 164 -8.86 10.55 -14.16
CA ALA A 164 -8.93 11.68 -15.09
C ALA A 164 -7.57 11.99 -15.75
#